data_AF-A0A7V2PQ82-F1
#
_entry.id   AF-A0A7V2PQ82-F1
#
_cell.length_a   1.000
_cell.length_b   1.000
_cell.length_c   1.000
_cell.angle_alpha   90.00
_cell.angle_beta   90.00
_cell.angle_gamma   90.00
#
_symmetry.space_group_name_H-M   'P 1'
#
loop_
_entity.id
_entity.type
_entity.pdbx_description
1 polymer ?
#
loop_
_entity_poly.entity_id
_entity_poly.type
_entity_poly.pdbx_seq_one_letter_code
_entity_poly.pdbx_strand_id
1 'polypeptide(L)'
;MGVIGSIRNAYYTPEQWSDFVVFGISQGGVYALIALGYTLVYGILFMINFAHGDVFMVGSFVSFYAITRYRLHLLPASIYYRTQGITPTPELLAQAPVWTMMVGTVLVILLAMAACGFLNIIIERVAYKPLRNAPRIAALITAIGVSFFLEYFTALGFVFGPDYYTYIRPMPVMAWDIGGVAISN
;
A
#
# COMPACT_ATOMS: atom_id res chain seq x y z
N MET A 1 -16.53 -11.03 -43.86
CA MET A 1 -17.09 -10.58 -42.58
C MET A 1 -16.07 -9.67 -41.91
N GLY A 2 -16.19 -8.36 -42.09
CA GLY A 2 -15.28 -7.36 -41.53
C GLY A 2 -16.00 -6.03 -41.39
N VAL A 3 -15.34 -5.03 -40.79
CA VAL A 3 -15.91 -3.69 -40.49
C VAL A 3 -16.68 -3.08 -41.68
N ILE A 4 -16.11 -3.16 -42.88
CA ILE A 4 -16.73 -2.62 -44.10
C ILE A 4 -18.00 -3.40 -44.48
N GLY A 5 -18.03 -4.71 -44.22
CA GLY A 5 -19.20 -5.56 -44.45
C GLY A 5 -20.31 -5.34 -43.42
N SER A 6 -19.98 -5.01 -42.17
CA SER A 6 -21.00 -4.74 -41.13
C SER A 6 -21.64 -3.37 -41.27
N ILE A 7 -20.91 -2.38 -41.80
CA ILE A 7 -21.45 -1.08 -42.18
C ILE A 7 -22.37 -1.21 -43.40
N ARG A 8 -21.95 -1.96 -44.43
CA ARG A 8 -22.71 -2.11 -45.67
C ARG A 8 -24.04 -2.87 -45.50
N ASN A 9 -24.07 -3.82 -44.57
CA ASN A 9 -25.25 -4.65 -44.30
C ASN A 9 -26.06 -4.20 -43.07
N ALA A 10 -25.73 -3.05 -42.48
CA ALA A 10 -26.41 -2.46 -41.32
C ALA A 10 -26.66 -3.43 -40.15
N TYR A 11 -25.70 -4.33 -39.86
CA TYR A 11 -25.85 -5.31 -38.78
C TYR A 11 -25.78 -4.71 -37.37
N TYR A 12 -25.25 -3.48 -37.23
CA TYR A 12 -25.10 -2.77 -35.96
C TYR A 12 -25.61 -1.33 -36.08
N THR A 13 -26.24 -0.81 -35.03
CA THR A 13 -26.75 0.56 -34.98
C THR A 13 -25.62 1.59 -34.80
N PRO A 14 -25.83 2.87 -35.17
CA PRO A 14 -24.83 3.92 -34.98
C PRO A 14 -24.35 4.07 -33.53
N GLU A 15 -25.24 3.79 -32.56
CA GLU A 15 -24.94 3.81 -31.12
C GLU A 15 -23.95 2.69 -30.73
N GLN A 16 -24.15 1.47 -31.26
CA GLN A 16 -23.24 0.35 -31.02
C GLN A 16 -21.86 0.61 -31.65
N TRP A 17 -21.82 1.29 -32.80
CA TRP A 17 -20.55 1.74 -33.38
C TRP A 17 -19.83 2.75 -32.49
N SER A 18 -20.54 3.70 -31.88
CA SER A 18 -19.93 4.60 -30.92
C SER A 18 -19.39 3.87 -29.69
N ASP A 19 -20.10 2.87 -29.18
CA ASP A 19 -19.65 2.06 -28.05
C ASP A 19 -18.38 1.27 -28.38
N PHE A 20 -18.28 0.68 -29.57
CA PHE A 20 -17.08 -0.04 -30.00
C PHE A 20 -15.87 0.87 -30.14
N VAL A 21 -16.06 2.11 -30.61
CA VAL A 21 -14.99 3.11 -30.70
C VAL A 21 -14.54 3.54 -29.31
N VAL A 22 -15.48 3.85 -28.41
CA VAL A 22 -15.17 4.25 -27.03
C VAL A 22 -14.47 3.12 -26.27
N PHE A 23 -14.97 1.90 -26.39
CA PHE A 23 -14.36 0.72 -25.76
C PHE A 23 -12.99 0.40 -26.37
N GLY A 24 -12.86 0.49 -27.69
CA GLY A 24 -11.60 0.28 -28.40
C GLY A 24 -10.52 1.30 -28.01
N ILE A 25 -10.88 2.58 -27.89
CA ILE A 25 -9.96 3.64 -27.42
C ILE A 25 -9.63 3.45 -25.94
N SER A 26 -10.61 3.09 -25.10
CA SER A 26 -10.37 2.82 -23.68
C SER A 26 -9.37 1.68 -23.48
N GLN A 27 -9.58 0.53 -24.14
CA GLN A 27 -8.65 -0.59 -24.05
C GLN A 27 -7.30 -0.29 -24.71
N GLY A 28 -7.30 0.37 -25.87
CA GLY A 28 -6.09 0.84 -26.52
C GLY A 28 -5.27 1.80 -25.63
N GLY A 29 -5.94 2.67 -24.89
CA GLY A 29 -5.33 3.59 -23.92
C GLY A 29 -4.72 2.86 -22.73
N VAL A 30 -5.37 1.83 -22.19
CA VAL A 30 -4.82 0.96 -21.14
C VAL A 30 -3.54 0.27 -21.64
N TYR A 31 -3.57 -0.33 -22.84
CA TYR A 31 -2.39 -0.98 -23.41
C TYR A 31 -1.27 0.02 -23.75
N ALA A 32 -1.60 1.21 -24.26
CA ALA A 32 -0.64 2.26 -24.54
C ALA A 32 0.03 2.77 -23.26
N LEU A 33 -0.73 2.94 -22.16
CA LEU A 33 -0.20 3.30 -20.84
C LEU A 33 0.71 2.22 -20.26
N ILE A 34 0.37 0.94 -20.42
CA ILE A 34 1.23 -0.18 -20.00
C ILE A 34 2.54 -0.16 -20.79
N ALA A 35 2.47 -0.01 -22.12
CA ALA A 35 3.65 0.08 -22.97
C ALA A 35 4.52 1.31 -22.63
N LEU A 36 3.91 2.49 -22.44
CA LEU A 36 4.61 3.69 -22.00
C LEU A 36 5.25 3.51 -20.63
N GLY A 37 4.54 2.90 -19.68
CA GLY A 37 5.04 2.55 -18.37
C GLY A 37 6.30 1.69 -18.47
N TYR A 38 6.28 0.63 -19.28
CA TYR A 38 7.47 -0.17 -19.54
C TYR A 38 8.60 0.65 -20.19
N THR A 39 8.32 1.47 -21.22
CA THR A 39 9.38 2.27 -21.87
C THR A 39 9.95 3.37 -20.98
N LEU A 40 9.18 3.93 -20.05
CA LEU A 40 9.62 4.98 -19.13
C LEU A 40 10.45 4.38 -18.00
N VAL A 41 9.97 3.27 -17.45
CA VAL A 41 10.66 2.47 -16.43
C VAL A 41 11.99 1.91 -16.97
N TYR A 42 12.02 1.45 -18.22
CA TYR A 42 13.26 0.99 -18.87
C TYR A 42 14.10 2.12 -19.50
N GLY A 43 13.50 3.27 -19.84
CA GLY A 43 14.12 4.29 -20.69
C GLY A 43 14.81 5.44 -19.96
N ILE A 44 14.41 5.77 -18.72
CA ILE A 44 14.91 6.98 -18.03
C ILE A 44 15.69 6.63 -16.76
N LEU A 45 15.16 5.73 -15.94
CA LEU A 45 15.79 5.32 -14.69
C LEU A 45 16.49 4.00 -14.95
N PHE A 46 17.79 4.05 -15.27
CA PHE A 46 18.62 2.86 -15.48
C PHE A 46 18.72 1.89 -14.27
N MET A 47 17.91 2.09 -13.22
CA MET A 47 17.70 1.20 -12.09
C MET A 47 16.20 1.16 -11.74
N ILE A 48 15.55 0.03 -11.98
CA ILE A 48 14.15 -0.19 -11.60
C ILE A 48 14.16 -0.79 -10.20
N ASN A 49 13.79 0.00 -9.20
CA ASN A 49 13.63 -0.49 -7.83
C ASN A 49 12.24 -1.13 -7.68
N PHE A 50 12.12 -2.41 -8.00
CA PHE A 50 10.87 -3.17 -7.82
C PHE A 50 10.48 -3.36 -6.34
N ALA A 51 11.47 -3.37 -5.43
CA ALA A 51 11.27 -3.58 -4.00
C ALA A 51 10.64 -2.38 -3.28
N HIS A 52 10.30 -1.31 -3.99
CA HIS A 52 9.68 -0.12 -3.40
C HIS A 52 8.42 -0.51 -2.62
N GLY A 53 7.50 -1.26 -3.24
CA GLY A 53 6.26 -1.72 -2.60
C GLY A 53 6.51 -2.55 -1.34
N ASP A 54 7.49 -3.45 -1.39
CA ASP A 54 7.81 -4.35 -0.27
C ASP A 54 8.44 -3.61 0.92
N VAL A 55 9.20 -2.54 0.66
CA VAL A 55 9.73 -1.67 1.71
C VAL A 55 8.58 -0.95 2.44
N PHE A 56 7.58 -0.44 1.71
CA PHE A 56 6.38 0.18 2.33
C PHE A 56 5.52 -0.84 3.08
N MET A 57 5.44 -2.07 2.57
CA MET A 57 4.78 -3.18 3.26
C MET A 57 5.45 -3.42 4.62
N VAL A 58 6.78 -3.54 4.67
CA VAL A 58 7.52 -3.68 5.94
C VAL A 58 7.23 -2.52 6.89
N GLY A 59 7.22 -1.27 6.40
CA GLY A 59 6.86 -0.10 7.21
C GLY A 59 5.46 -0.15 7.81
N SER A 60 4.50 -0.65 7.03
CA SER A 60 3.11 -0.83 7.46
C SER A 60 3.01 -1.89 8.56
N PHE A 61 3.70 -3.02 8.41
CA PHE A 61 3.78 -4.05 9.44
C PHE A 61 4.46 -3.56 10.71
N VAL A 62 5.57 -2.80 10.60
CA VAL A 62 6.23 -2.18 11.77
C VAL A 62 5.25 -1.30 12.54
N SER A 63 4.44 -0.49 11.83
CA SER A 63 3.40 0.34 12.45
C SER A 63 2.33 -0.50 13.13
N PHE A 64 1.85 -1.54 12.45
CA PHE A 64 0.85 -2.47 12.99
C PHE A 64 1.32 -3.11 14.29
N TYR A 65 2.51 -3.72 14.32
CA TYR A 65 3.05 -4.34 15.53
C TYR A 65 3.38 -3.33 16.63
N ALA A 66 3.86 -2.13 16.28
CA ALA A 66 4.07 -1.05 17.24
C ALA A 66 2.76 -0.67 17.97
N ILE A 67 1.63 -0.70 17.26
CA ILE A 67 0.31 -0.38 17.82
C ILE A 67 -0.29 -1.57 18.58
N THR A 68 -0.34 -2.75 17.97
CA THR A 68 -1.08 -3.90 18.51
C THR A 68 -0.31 -4.63 19.62
N ARG A 69 0.98 -4.92 19.40
CA ARG A 69 1.79 -5.71 20.33
C ARG A 69 2.40 -4.87 21.43
N TYR A 70 3.00 -3.74 21.06
CA TYR A 70 3.75 -2.90 21.98
C TYR A 70 2.99 -1.68 22.51
N ARG A 71 1.82 -1.37 21.91
CA ARG A 71 0.97 -0.24 22.31
C ARG A 71 1.72 1.10 22.39
N LEU A 72 2.66 1.34 21.47
CA LEU A 72 3.49 2.56 21.44
C LEU A 72 2.68 3.85 21.32
N HIS A 73 1.57 3.81 20.59
CA HIS A 73 0.65 4.95 20.46
C HIS A 73 0.06 5.41 21.81
N LEU A 74 0.06 4.54 22.83
CA LEU A 74 -0.39 4.86 24.19
C LEU A 74 0.75 5.31 25.11
N LEU A 75 2.02 5.31 24.65
CA LEU A 75 3.15 5.75 25.48
C LEU A 75 2.99 7.21 25.96
N PRO A 76 2.65 8.19 25.10
CA PRO A 76 2.46 9.56 25.56
C PRO A 76 1.33 9.69 26.59
N ALA A 77 0.24 8.94 26.40
CA ALA A 77 -0.85 8.87 27.37
C ALA A 77 -0.39 8.27 28.71
N SER A 78 0.44 7.21 28.68
CA SER A 78 0.96 6.59 29.90
C SER A 78 1.89 7.53 30.69
N ILE A 79 2.66 8.37 29.99
CA ILE A 79 3.53 9.38 30.62
C ILE A 79 2.67 10.49 31.23
N TYR A 80 1.63 10.96 30.53
CA TYR A 80 0.72 12.00 31.02
C TYR A 80 0.02 11.61 32.33
N TYR A 81 -0.49 10.37 32.45
CA TYR A 81 -1.11 9.92 33.70
C TYR A 81 -0.09 9.68 34.81
N ARG A 82 1.12 9.20 34.46
CA ARG A 82 2.20 9.00 35.42
C ARG A 82 2.68 10.32 36.03
N THR A 83 2.73 11.41 35.27
CA THR A 83 3.09 12.75 35.81
C THR A 83 2.04 13.30 36.78
N GLN A 84 0.80 12.81 36.72
CA GLN A 84 -0.28 13.14 37.65
C GLN A 84 -0.34 12.20 38.88
N GLY A 85 0.62 11.28 39.02
CA GLY A 85 0.63 10.30 40.11
C GLY A 85 -0.42 9.20 39.97
N ILE A 86 -1.09 9.10 38.81
CA ILE A 86 -2.11 8.08 38.53
C ILE A 86 -1.43 6.88 37.87
N THR A 87 -1.69 5.68 38.37
CA THR A 87 -1.22 4.45 37.72
C THR A 87 -1.99 4.24 36.41
N PRO A 88 -1.31 4.18 35.25
CA PRO A 88 -1.99 4.04 33.96
C PRO A 88 -2.61 2.64 33.84
N THR A 89 -3.93 2.54 34.02
CA THR A 89 -4.71 1.33 33.74
C THR A 89 -5.17 1.32 32.27
N PRO A 90 -5.38 0.14 31.64
CA PRO A 90 -5.81 0.05 30.24
C PRO A 90 -7.12 0.78 29.93
N GLU A 91 -8.03 0.83 30.89
CA GLU A 91 -9.33 1.50 30.76
C GLU A 91 -9.19 3.03 30.74
N LEU A 92 -8.32 3.59 31.60
CA LEU A 92 -8.03 5.02 31.63
C LEU A 92 -7.27 5.48 30.38
N LEU A 93 -6.36 4.64 29.87
CA LEU A 93 -5.62 4.89 28.63
C LEU A 93 -6.53 4.95 27.39
N ALA A 94 -7.65 4.21 27.40
CA ALA A 94 -8.65 4.28 26.33
C ALA A 94 -9.46 5.60 26.37
N GLN A 95 -9.52 6.25 27.53
CA GLN A 95 -10.19 7.53 27.75
C GLN A 95 -9.20 8.71 27.78
N ALA A 96 -7.98 8.48 27.30
CA ALA A 96 -6.93 9.48 27.27
C ALA A 96 -7.34 10.70 26.42
N PRO A 97 -6.89 11.92 26.79
CA PRO A 97 -7.14 13.11 25.99
C PRO A 97 -6.68 12.93 24.55
N VAL A 98 -7.49 13.37 23.58
CA VAL A 98 -7.25 13.18 22.14
C VAL A 98 -5.84 13.63 21.71
N TRP A 99 -5.33 14.73 22.28
CA TRP A 99 -3.99 15.23 21.96
C TRP A 99 -2.87 14.23 22.27
N THR A 100 -3.00 13.44 23.34
CA THR A 100 -1.99 12.41 23.69
C THR A 100 -1.97 11.28 22.67
N MET A 101 -3.16 10.91 22.16
CA MET A 101 -3.29 9.89 21.13
C MET A 101 -2.74 10.37 19.80
N MET A 102 -3.00 11.63 19.41
CA MET A 102 -2.44 12.22 18.20
C MET A 102 -0.91 12.22 18.22
N VAL A 103 -0.30 12.64 19.34
CA VAL A 103 1.16 12.61 19.52
C VAL A 103 1.68 11.17 19.42
N GLY A 104 0.96 10.21 20.00
CA GLY A 104 1.29 8.78 19.90
C GLY A 104 1.25 8.25 18.47
N THR A 105 0.23 8.62 17.69
CA THR A 105 0.12 8.23 16.27
C THR A 105 1.27 8.82 15.45
N VAL A 106 1.59 10.11 15.64
CA VAL A 106 2.72 10.75 14.96
C VAL A 106 4.03 10.06 15.30
N LEU A 107 4.24 9.68 16.57
CA LEU A 107 5.43 8.93 16.99
C LEU A 107 5.55 7.59 16.25
N VAL A 108 4.45 6.85 16.09
CA VAL A 108 4.46 5.58 15.34
C VAL A 108 4.75 5.82 13.86
N ILE A 109 4.19 6.87 13.25
CA ILE A 109 4.47 7.24 11.86
C ILE A 109 5.98 7.53 11.68
N LEU A 110 6.57 8.31 12.58
CA LEU A 110 8.01 8.62 12.54
C LEU A 110 8.86 7.35 12.69
N LEU A 111 8.47 6.44 13.60
CA LEU A 111 9.12 5.15 13.76
C LEU A 111 9.05 4.32 12.46
N ALA A 112 7.91 4.30 11.80
CA ALA A 112 7.72 3.60 10.53
C ALA A 112 8.58 4.20 9.40
N MET A 113 8.63 5.53 9.31
CA MET A 113 9.49 6.23 8.35
C MET A 113 10.97 5.91 8.59
N ALA A 114 11.40 5.91 9.86
CA ALA A 114 12.77 5.56 10.23
C ALA A 114 13.09 4.10 9.87
N ALA A 115 12.17 3.16 10.14
CA ALA A 115 12.34 1.76 9.78
C ALA A 115 12.43 1.55 8.26
N CYS A 116 11.55 2.19 7.48
CA CYS A 116 11.58 2.14 6.02
C CYS A 116 12.90 2.71 5.48
N GLY A 117 13.31 3.88 5.99
CA GLY A 117 14.56 4.53 5.58
C GLY A 117 15.77 3.66 5.90
N PHE A 118 15.81 3.05 7.09
CA PHE A 118 16.86 2.15 7.49
C PHE A 118 16.93 0.89 6.61
N LEU A 119 15.78 0.26 6.33
CA LEU A 119 15.69 -0.88 5.42
C LEU A 119 16.19 -0.51 4.02
N ASN A 120 15.78 0.66 3.51
CA ASN A 120 16.18 1.13 2.19
C ASN A 120 17.69 1.40 2.11
N ILE A 121 18.31 1.95 3.16
CA ILE A 121 19.77 2.11 3.24
C ILE A 121 20.48 0.76 3.22
N ILE A 122 19.93 -0.25 3.91
CA ILE A 122 20.49 -1.62 3.89
C ILE A 122 20.42 -2.20 2.49
N ILE A 123 19.26 -2.12 1.83
CA ILE A 123 19.07 -2.61 0.45
C ILE A 123 20.02 -1.88 -0.50
N GLU A 124 20.14 -0.55 -0.38
CA GLU A 124 21.06 0.23 -1.19
C GLU A 124 22.50 -0.25 -0.98
N ARG A 125 22.94 -0.45 0.26
CA ARG A 125 24.32 -0.88 0.54
C ARG A 125 24.62 -2.32 0.13
N VAL A 126 23.69 -3.24 0.35
CA VAL A 126 23.91 -4.68 0.20
C VAL A 126 23.59 -5.15 -1.22
N ALA A 127 22.49 -4.67 -1.80
CA ALA A 127 22.02 -5.14 -3.11
C ALA A 127 22.48 -4.21 -4.24
N TYR A 128 22.22 -2.90 -4.13
CA TYR A 128 22.39 -2.00 -5.28
C TYR A 128 23.80 -1.43 -5.43
N LYS A 129 24.45 -1.05 -4.33
CA LYS A 129 25.78 -0.44 -4.33
C LYS A 129 26.86 -1.32 -4.99
N PRO A 130 26.91 -2.65 -4.77
CA PRO A 130 27.88 -3.52 -5.45
C PRO A 130 27.64 -3.63 -6.97
N LEU A 131 26.38 -3.47 -7.39
CA LEU A 131 25.96 -3.65 -8.79
C LEU A 131 25.94 -2.36 -9.60
N ARG A 132 26.40 -1.25 -9.03
CA ARG A 132 26.39 0.06 -9.70
C ARG A 132 27.22 0.10 -10.99
N ASN A 133 28.27 -0.72 -11.08
CA ASN A 133 29.13 -0.81 -12.27
C ASN A 133 28.81 -2.04 -13.13
N ALA A 134 27.82 -2.84 -12.75
CA ALA A 134 27.44 -4.06 -13.44
C ALA A 134 26.45 -3.79 -14.59
N PRO A 135 26.25 -4.73 -15.53
CA PRO A 135 25.23 -4.62 -16.56
C PRO A 135 23.83 -4.45 -15.96
N ARG A 136 22.99 -3.62 -16.60
CA ARG A 136 21.64 -3.25 -16.10
C ARG A 136 20.72 -4.44 -15.83
N ILE A 137 20.87 -5.52 -16.61
CA ILE A 137 20.10 -6.75 -16.45
C ILE A 137 20.37 -7.38 -15.08
N ALA A 138 21.62 -7.34 -14.59
CA ALA A 138 21.97 -7.86 -13.28
C ALA A 138 21.32 -7.03 -12.14
N ALA A 139 21.25 -5.70 -12.30
CA ALA A 139 20.57 -4.83 -11.35
C ALA A 139 19.06 -5.12 -11.30
N LEU A 140 18.42 -5.41 -12.44
CA LEU A 140 17.01 -5.79 -12.51
C LEU A 140 16.73 -7.12 -11.82
N ILE A 141 17.52 -8.16 -12.12
CA ILE A 141 17.40 -9.47 -11.46
C ILE A 141 17.55 -9.32 -9.94
N THR A 142 18.46 -8.46 -9.51
CA THR A 142 18.71 -8.20 -8.09
C THR A 142 17.54 -7.45 -7.45
N ALA A 143 16.96 -6.45 -8.11
CA ALA A 143 15.78 -5.75 -7.60
C ALA A 143 14.59 -6.71 -7.41
N ILE A 144 14.35 -7.60 -8.37
CA ILE A 144 13.32 -8.65 -8.26
C ILE A 144 13.67 -9.62 -7.12
N GLY A 145 14.94 -10.03 -7.02
CA GLY A 145 15.41 -10.91 -5.95
C GLY A 145 15.23 -10.31 -4.55
N VAL A 146 15.50 -9.01 -4.38
CA VAL A 146 15.26 -8.29 -3.12
C VAL A 146 13.76 -8.24 -2.80
N SER A 147 12.91 -8.02 -3.81
CA SER A 147 11.46 -7.95 -3.65
C SER A 147 10.91 -9.27 -3.09
N PHE A 148 11.20 -10.38 -3.79
CA PHE A 148 10.82 -11.72 -3.33
C PHE A 148 11.46 -12.09 -2.00
N PHE A 149 12.72 -11.70 -1.77
CA PHE A 149 13.36 -11.94 -0.49
C PHE A 149 12.59 -11.25 0.64
N LEU A 150 12.22 -9.98 0.50
CA LEU A 150 11.45 -9.26 1.52
C LEU A 150 10.06 -9.87 1.71
N GLU A 151 9.35 -10.19 0.63
CA GLU A 151 8.04 -10.83 0.68
C GLU A 151 8.09 -12.18 1.41
N TYR A 152 8.95 -13.10 0.97
CA TYR A 152 9.05 -14.43 1.60
C TYR A 152 9.65 -14.38 3.01
N PHE A 153 10.60 -13.49 3.27
CA PHE A 153 11.19 -13.35 4.61
C PHE A 153 10.15 -12.81 5.60
N THR A 154 9.36 -11.82 5.21
CA THR A 154 8.33 -11.25 6.07
C THR A 154 7.15 -12.19 6.30
N ALA A 155 6.84 -13.05 5.33
CA ALA A 155 5.85 -14.12 5.47
C ALA A 155 6.25 -15.23 6.46
N LEU A 156 7.51 -15.30 6.91
CA LEU A 156 7.92 -16.26 7.93
C LEU A 156 7.20 -15.98 9.26
N GLY A 157 6.70 -17.03 9.90
CA GLY A 157 5.85 -16.92 11.10
C GLY A 157 6.50 -16.25 12.32
N PHE A 158 7.83 -16.14 12.36
CA PHE A 158 8.53 -15.40 13.43
C PHE A 158 8.71 -13.91 13.12
N VAL A 159 8.51 -13.47 11.87
CA VAL A 159 8.65 -12.06 11.46
C VAL A 159 7.29 -11.37 11.54
N PHE A 160 6.43 -11.55 10.54
CA PHE A 160 5.05 -11.06 10.54
C PHE A 160 4.03 -12.18 10.33
N GLY A 161 4.40 -13.21 9.58
CA GLY A 161 3.53 -14.33 9.24
C GLY A 161 2.54 -14.00 8.11
N PRO A 162 1.91 -15.02 7.50
CA PRO A 162 0.99 -14.86 6.39
C PRO A 162 -0.48 -14.66 6.83
N ASP A 163 -0.72 -14.45 8.12
CA ASP A 163 -2.06 -14.43 8.69
C ASP A 163 -2.83 -13.15 8.31
N TYR A 164 -4.10 -13.31 7.94
CA TYR A 164 -4.99 -12.20 7.61
C TYR A 164 -5.65 -11.64 8.88
N TYR A 165 -5.40 -10.38 9.19
CA TYR A 165 -6.05 -9.67 10.30
C TYR A 165 -7.30 -8.92 9.80
N THR A 166 -8.48 -9.32 10.27
CA THR A 166 -9.73 -8.63 9.92
C THR A 166 -9.92 -7.39 10.78
N TYR A 167 -10.25 -6.26 10.12
CA TYR A 167 -10.51 -5.01 10.82
C TYR A 167 -11.94 -5.01 11.35
N ILE A 168 -12.08 -4.97 12.68
CA ILE A 168 -13.39 -4.81 13.33
C ILE A 168 -13.89 -3.40 13.00
N ARG A 169 -15.10 -3.30 12.45
CA ARG A 169 -15.68 -2.01 12.05
C ARG A 169 -15.79 -1.10 13.27
N PRO A 170 -15.17 0.11 13.24
CA PRO A 170 -15.25 1.06 14.35
C PRO A 170 -16.63 1.69 14.48
N MET A 171 -17.36 1.78 13.38
CA MET A 171 -18.68 2.39 13.30
C MET A 171 -19.74 1.33 12.97
N PRO A 172 -20.85 1.28 13.71
CA PRO A 172 -21.97 0.41 13.36
C PRO A 172 -22.60 0.89 12.04
N VAL A 173 -22.96 -0.06 11.17
CA VAL A 173 -23.65 0.25 9.91
C VAL A 173 -25.04 0.78 10.25
N MET A 174 -25.25 2.08 10.04
CA MET A 174 -26.56 2.70 10.14
C MET A 174 -27.20 2.69 8.76
N ALA A 175 -28.33 1.98 8.63
CA ALA A 175 -29.17 2.03 7.43
C ALA A 175 -30.27 3.08 7.64
N TRP A 176 -30.23 4.14 6.83
CA TRP A 176 -31.30 5.12 6.78
C TRP A 176 -32.25 4.75 5.64
N ASP A 177 -33.49 4.43 5.97
CA ASP A 177 -34.54 4.21 4.97
C ASP A 177 -35.21 5.54 4.64
N ILE A 178 -35.00 6.02 3.42
CA ILE A 178 -35.67 7.21 2.90
C ILE A 178 -36.52 6.76 1.71
N GLY A 179 -37.83 6.68 1.92
CA GLY A 179 -38.80 6.43 0.84
C GLY A 179 -38.72 5.03 0.23
N GLY A 180 -38.32 4.01 0.98
CA GLY A 180 -38.20 2.62 0.51
C GLY A 180 -36.84 2.27 -0.09
N VAL A 181 -35.87 3.20 0.00
CA VAL A 181 -34.46 2.97 -0.35
C VAL A 181 -33.65 3.02 0.93
N ALA A 182 -33.14 1.86 1.35
CA ALA A 182 -32.21 1.76 2.47
C ALA A 182 -30.80 2.18 2.01
N ILE A 183 -30.33 3.31 2.53
CA ILE A 183 -28.98 3.81 2.32
C ILE A 183 -28.17 3.51 3.58
N SER A 184 -27.17 2.62 3.46
CA SER A 184 -26.23 2.32 4.55
C SER A 184 -25.00 3.24 4.51
N ASN A 185 -24.53 3.69 5.68
CA ASN A 185 -23.20 4.29 5.87
C ASN A 185 -22.07 3.27 5.66
#